data_AF-A0A959ZLY5-F1
#
_entry.id   AF-A0A959ZLY5-F1
#
_cell.length_a   1.000
_cell.length_b   1.000
_cell.length_c   1.000
_cell.angle_alpha   90.00
_cell.angle_beta   90.00
_cell.angle_gamma   90.00
#
_symmetry.space_group_name_H-M   'P 1'
#
loop_
_entity.id
_entity.type
_entity.pdbx_description
1 polymer ?
#
loop_
_entity_poly.entity_id
_entity_poly.type
_entity_poly.pdbx_seq_one_letter_code
_entity_poly.pdbx_strand_id
1 'polypeptide(L)' 'GGLISSPLDSTGLTTWGEPGEGNWITVYGNSGHAFMHVAGISLDTSGTGGSGPSWSSDLGWEDTSAFVARHPSGL' A
#
# COMPACT_ATOMS: atom_id res chain seq x y z
N GLY A 1 16.67 5.83 7.08
CA GLY A 1 15.93 5.78 5.81
C GLY A 1 16.64 4.82 4.89
N GLY A 2 15.93 3.92 4.21
CA GLY A 2 16.58 2.88 3.39
C GLY A 2 15.67 2.08 2.48
N LEU A 3 14.37 2.37 2.41
CA LEU A 3 13.41 1.62 1.58
C LEU A 3 13.09 2.33 0.25
N ILE A 4 13.16 3.67 0.23
CA ILE A 4 12.74 4.52 -0.87
C ILE A 4 13.63 5.77 -0.89
N SER A 5 14.09 6.18 -2.07
CA SER A 5 15.06 7.28 -2.25
C SER A 5 14.41 8.68 -2.32
N SER A 6 13.14 8.75 -2.69
CA SER A 6 12.32 9.97 -2.76
C SER A 6 10.85 9.62 -2.62
N PRO A 7 9.97 10.52 -2.16
CA PRO A 7 8.53 10.29 -2.19
C PRO A 7 8.06 9.84 -3.59
N LEU A 8 7.18 8.85 -3.64
CA LEU A 8 6.53 8.37 -4.87
C LEU A 8 5.04 8.64 -4.76
N ASP A 9 4.40 8.91 -5.90
CA ASP A 9 2.95 8.87 -6.01
C ASP A 9 2.46 7.43 -6.16
N SER A 10 1.14 7.26 -6.28
CA SER A 10 0.51 5.94 -6.40
C SER A 10 0.96 5.17 -7.64
N THR A 11 1.28 5.86 -8.73
CA THR A 11 1.78 5.24 -9.96
C THR A 11 3.22 4.78 -9.79
N GLY A 12 4.09 5.62 -9.22
CA GLY A 12 5.48 5.28 -8.93
C GLY A 12 5.60 4.08 -8.00
N LEU A 13 4.72 3.99 -7.00
CA LEU A 13 4.68 2.85 -6.08
C LEU A 13 4.41 1.50 -6.78
N THR A 14 3.79 1.47 -7.95
CA THR A 14 3.57 0.22 -8.73
C THR A 14 4.87 -0.44 -9.20
N THR A 15 5.99 0.30 -9.18
CA THR A 15 7.31 -0.18 -9.63
C THR A 15 8.34 -0.30 -8.51
N TRP A 16 7.98 0.09 -7.29
CA TRP A 16 8.87 0.07 -6.13
C TRP A 16 9.04 -1.35 -5.56
N GLY A 17 10.19 -1.69 -4.98
CA GLY A 17 10.40 -2.97 -4.31
C GLY A 17 10.33 -4.19 -5.25
N GLU A 18 9.88 -5.34 -4.76
CA GLU A 18 9.64 -6.57 -5.54
C GLU A 18 8.15 -6.74 -5.91
N PRO A 19 7.84 -7.43 -7.02
CA PRO A 19 6.47 -7.71 -7.44
C PRO A 19 5.73 -8.65 -6.48
N GLY A 20 4.44 -8.39 -6.27
CA GLY A 20 3.53 -9.26 -5.51
C GLY A 20 3.37 -8.85 -4.05
N GLU A 21 2.51 -9.57 -3.35
CA GLU A 21 2.24 -9.36 -1.93
C GLU A 21 3.43 -9.84 -1.09
N GLY A 22 3.78 -9.07 -0.05
CA GLY A 22 4.83 -9.42 0.90
C GLY A 22 4.28 -10.18 2.10
N ASN A 23 5.16 -10.81 2.87
CA ASN A 23 4.76 -11.56 4.06
C ASN A 23 4.22 -10.65 5.18
N TRP A 24 4.80 -9.46 5.30
CA TRP A 24 4.51 -8.51 6.37
C TRP A 24 4.03 -7.16 5.87
N ILE A 25 4.55 -6.70 4.74
CA ILE A 25 4.25 -5.38 4.18
C ILE A 25 3.91 -5.58 2.71
N THR A 26 2.73 -5.14 2.33
CA THR A 26 2.32 -4.99 0.93
C THR A 26 1.88 -3.56 0.71
N VAL A 27 2.41 -2.91 -0.32
CA VAL A 27 1.92 -1.64 -0.83
C VAL A 27 1.12 -1.92 -2.09
N TYR A 28 -0.10 -1.42 -2.14
CA TYR A 28 -0.96 -1.49 -3.30
C TYR A 28 -1.01 -0.11 -3.95
N GLY A 29 -0.76 -0.06 -5.25
CA GLY A 29 -0.80 1.20 -6.02
C GLY A 29 -1.45 1.02 -7.38
N ASN A 30 -2.09 2.07 -7.87
CA ASN A 30 -2.52 2.21 -9.25
C ASN A 30 -2.52 3.70 -9.66
N SER A 31 -3.12 4.04 -10.80
CA SER A 31 -3.15 5.42 -11.31
C SER A 31 -3.96 6.39 -10.46
N GLY A 32 -4.82 5.91 -9.56
CA GLY A 32 -5.74 6.75 -8.79
C GLY A 32 -5.54 6.74 -7.27
N HIS A 33 -4.97 5.65 -6.73
CA HIS A 33 -4.92 5.46 -5.28
C HIS A 33 -3.76 4.57 -4.83
N ALA A 34 -3.33 4.74 -3.59
CA ALA A 34 -2.37 3.88 -2.94
C ALA A 34 -2.68 3.71 -1.45
N PHE A 35 -2.48 2.49 -0.97
CA PHE A 35 -2.61 2.12 0.43
C PHE A 35 -1.62 1.01 0.76
N MET A 36 -1.52 0.63 2.02
CA MET A 36 -0.64 -0.46 2.43
C MET A 36 -1.29 -1.38 3.44
N HIS A 37 -0.92 -2.65 3.38
CA HIS A 37 -1.26 -3.67 4.34
C HIS A 37 0.00 -4.07 5.11
N VAL A 38 -0.06 -4.00 6.43
CA VAL A 38 1.06 -4.26 7.34
C VAL A 38 0.58 -5.21 8.42
N ALA A 39 1.19 -6.37 8.54
CA ALA A 39 0.93 -7.30 9.64
C ALA A 39 -0.57 -7.65 9.86
N GLY A 40 -1.37 -7.71 8.80
CA GLY A 40 -2.80 -8.01 8.90
C GLY A 40 -3.71 -6.78 9.03
N ILE A 41 -3.17 -5.56 9.04
CA ILE A 41 -3.95 -4.31 9.14
C ILE A 41 -3.61 -3.34 8.01
N SER A 42 -4.59 -2.55 7.57
CA SER A 42 -4.46 -1.64 6.44
C SER A 42 -4.34 -0.20 6.91
N LEU A 43 -3.45 0.57 6.27
CA LEU A 43 -3.36 2.02 6.39
C LEU A 43 -3.84 2.62 5.06
N ASP A 44 -4.98 3.30 5.11
CA ASP A 44 -5.64 3.86 3.94
C ASP A 44 -6.37 5.16 4.30
N THR A 45 -6.55 6.06 3.33
CA THR A 45 -7.47 7.19 3.36
C THR A 45 -8.91 6.81 3.01
N SER A 46 -9.12 5.65 2.37
CA SER A 46 -10.45 5.07 2.15
C SER A 46 -11.06 4.59 3.48
N GLY A 47 -12.39 4.62 3.60
CA GLY A 47 -13.08 4.13 4.80
C GLY A 47 -12.79 4.91 6.09
N THR A 48 -12.16 6.08 6.03
CA THR A 48 -11.91 6.93 7.20
C THR A 48 -13.03 7.95 7.41
N GLY A 49 -13.29 8.29 8.67
CA GLY A 49 -14.24 9.36 9.05
C GLY A 49 -13.59 10.75 9.21
N GLY A 50 -12.34 10.92 8.74
CA GLY A 50 -11.50 12.07 9.09
C GLY A 50 -10.69 12.64 7.93
N SER A 51 -9.71 13.48 8.24
CA SER A 51 -8.93 14.28 7.27
C SER A 51 -7.65 13.60 6.73
N GLY A 52 -7.53 12.28 6.87
CA GLY A 52 -6.30 11.58 6.52
C GLY A 52 -6.35 10.06 6.75
N PRO A 53 -5.24 9.37 6.51
CA PRO A 53 -5.20 7.91 6.56
C PRO A 53 -5.42 7.39 7.99
N SER A 54 -6.10 6.26 8.09
CA SER A 54 -6.38 5.57 9.37
C SER A 54 -6.06 4.08 9.26
N TRP A 55 -5.79 3.46 10.40
CA TRP A 55 -5.57 2.03 10.50
C TRP A 55 -6.90 1.27 10.60
N SER A 56 -7.02 0.15 9.89
CA SER A 56 -8.17 -0.75 9.91
C SER A 56 -7.71 -2.21 9.96
N SER A 57 -8.47 -3.08 10.64
CA SER A 57 -8.23 -4.54 10.62
C SER A 57 -8.74 -5.22 9.35
N ASP A 58 -9.35 -4.46 8.44
CA ASP A 58 -9.83 -4.92 7.15
C ASP A 58 -8.99 -4.26 6.03
N LEU A 59 -8.94 -4.87 4.84
CA LEU A 59 -8.48 -4.22 3.61
C LEU A 59 -9.43 -3.08 3.18
N GLY A 60 -10.58 -2.96 3.84
CA GLY A 60 -11.56 -1.91 3.59
C GLY A 60 -12.48 -2.32 2.45
N TRP A 61 -12.91 -1.34 1.66
CA TRP A 61 -13.76 -1.57 0.49
C TRP A 61 -12.96 -1.77 -0.81
N GLU A 62 -11.63 -1.77 -0.72
CA GLU A 62 -10.75 -1.81 -1.88
C GLU A 62 -10.67 -3.22 -2.48
N ASP A 63 -11.04 -3.34 -3.75
CA ASP A 63 -10.79 -4.54 -4.53
C ASP A 63 -9.31 -4.57 -4.92
N THR A 64 -8.51 -5.35 -4.18
CA THR A 64 -7.05 -5.43 -4.37
C THR A 64 -6.65 -5.88 -5.78
N SER A 65 -7.55 -6.53 -6.53
CA SER A 65 -7.28 -6.94 -7.92
C SER A 65 -7.14 -5.74 -8.88
N ALA A 66 -7.64 -4.57 -8.51
CA ALA A 66 -7.48 -3.32 -9.25
C ALA A 66 -6.13 -2.61 -8.98
N PHE A 67 -5.25 -3.22 -8.17
CA PHE A 67 -4.00 -2.63 -7.73
C PHE A 67 -2.80 -3.51 -8.04
N VAL A 68 -1.66 -2.88 -8.25
CA VAL A 68 -0.37 -3.56 -8.32
C VAL A 68 0.19 -3.70 -6.91
N ALA A 69 0.30 -4.94 -6.46
CA ALA A 69 0.95 -5.27 -5.19
C ALA A 69 2.47 -5.25 -5.33
N ARG A 70 3.14 -4.56 -4.39
CA ARG A 70 4.59 -4.50 -4.25
C ARG A 70 4.99 -4.66 -2.79
N HIS A 71 6.17 -5.17 -2.52
CA HIS A 71 6.70 -5.29 -1.16
C HIS A 71 8.18 -4.91 -1.07
N PRO A 72 8.68 -4.53 0.12
CA PRO A 72 10.10 -4.25 0.29
C PRO A 72 10.98 -5.47 -0.05
N SER A 73 12.02 -5.27 -0.84
CA SER A 73 12.97 -6.36 -1.14
C SER A 73 13.64 -6.88 0.14
N GLY A 74 13.64 -8.20 0.32
CA GLY A 74 14.30 -8.86 1.45
C GLY A 74 13.50 -8.93 2.76
N LEU A 75 12.18 -8.70 2.72
CA LEU A 75 11.24 -8.83 3.84
C LEU A 75 10.03 -9.72 3.48
#